data_AF-A0A2E5ZUL2-F1
#
_entry.id   AF-A0A2E5ZUL2-F1
#
_cell.length_a   1.000
_cell.length_b   1.000
_cell.length_c   1.000
_cell.angle_alpha   90.00
_cell.angle_beta   90.00
_cell.angle_gamma   90.00
#
_symmetry.space_group_name_H-M   'P 1'
#
loop_
_entity.id
_entity.type
_entity.pdbx_description
1 polymer ?
#
loop_
_entity_poly.entity_id
_entity_poly.type
_entity_poly.pdbx_seq_one_letter_code
_entity_poly.pdbx_strand_id
1 'polypeptide(L)'
;MNNYVSVNIPKRSLKKIGRKIALEQIEKHDNLAKYLIINKYLYITSIKKMAKEEYKLYDAELCEAKNEIMYNKIKNILPKENESNTFAINVNRKGEHKFTSTELARDLAGAVFDAYPDISVDLDKPKLIVHVNVLNNKCLIYAEQR
;
A
#
# COMPACT_ATOMS: atom_id res chain seq x y z
N MET A 1 -10.66 -5.93 8.90
CA MET A 1 -9.98 -4.69 9.36
C MET A 1 -9.62 -3.88 8.13
N ASN A 2 -9.69 -2.55 8.23
CA ASN A 2 -9.30 -1.64 7.14
C ASN A 2 -7.86 -1.19 7.39
N ASN A 3 -7.05 -1.15 6.34
CA ASN A 3 -5.62 -0.93 6.43
C ASN A 3 -5.21 0.18 5.46
N TYR A 4 -4.40 1.09 5.96
CA TYR A 4 -4.02 2.29 5.24
C TYR A 4 -2.55 2.62 5.43
N VAL A 5 -1.99 3.38 4.49
CA VAL A 5 -0.65 3.96 4.64
C VAL A 5 -0.65 5.43 4.24
N SER A 6 0.08 6.25 5.00
CA SER A 6 0.51 7.59 4.57
C SER A 6 2.01 7.58 4.30
N VAL A 7 2.39 8.12 3.14
CA VAL A 7 3.77 8.05 2.61
C VAL A 7 4.49 9.40 2.59
N ASN A 8 3.75 10.50 2.80
CA ASN A 8 4.23 11.88 2.64
C ASN A 8 4.51 12.60 3.96
N ILE A 9 4.47 11.88 5.10
CA ILE A 9 4.70 12.46 6.42
C ILE A 9 6.21 12.48 6.71
N PRO A 10 6.79 13.63 7.11
CA PRO A 10 8.20 13.69 7.51
C PRO A 10 8.50 12.73 8.66
N LYS A 11 9.65 12.05 8.62
CA LYS A 11 10.03 11.04 9.64
C LYS A 11 9.88 11.52 11.08
N ARG A 12 10.30 12.77 11.36
CA ARG A 12 10.18 13.41 12.70
C ARG A 12 8.74 13.57 13.19
N SER A 13 7.79 13.61 12.27
CA SER A 13 6.37 13.86 12.54
C SER A 13 5.53 12.57 12.63
N LEU A 14 6.04 11.43 12.16
CA LEU A 14 5.28 10.16 12.05
C LEU A 14 4.59 9.77 13.37
N LYS A 15 5.30 9.83 14.49
CA LYS A 15 4.76 9.48 15.81
C LYS A 15 3.68 10.45 16.28
N LYS A 16 3.89 11.76 16.08
CA LYS A 16 2.92 12.79 16.45
C LYS A 16 1.64 12.64 15.65
N ILE A 17 1.76 12.49 14.32
CA ILE A 17 0.62 12.35 13.42
C ILE A 17 -0.11 11.03 13.64
N GLY A 18 0.60 9.90 13.79
CA GLY A 18 -0.02 8.61 14.09
C GLY A 18 -0.87 8.63 15.37
N ARG A 19 -0.36 9.25 16.44
CA ARG A 19 -1.15 9.47 17.67
C ARG A 19 -2.38 10.34 17.43
N LYS A 20 -2.21 11.46 16.70
CA LYS A 20 -3.32 12.37 16.37
C LYS A 20 -4.44 11.61 15.65
N ILE A 21 -4.10 10.84 14.61
CA ILE A 21 -5.09 10.08 13.83
C ILE A 21 -5.82 9.06 14.71
N ALA A 22 -5.09 8.29 15.53
CA ALA A 22 -5.72 7.30 16.40
C ALA A 22 -6.69 7.93 17.41
N LEU A 23 -6.32 9.07 17.99
CA LEU A 23 -7.17 9.84 18.91
C LEU A 23 -8.40 10.43 18.22
N GLU A 24 -8.24 11.02 17.04
CA GLU A 24 -9.37 11.58 16.29
C GLU A 24 -10.37 10.49 15.87
N GLN A 25 -9.89 9.30 15.49
CA GLN A 25 -10.76 8.19 15.13
C GLN A 25 -11.62 7.70 16.31
N ILE A 26 -11.05 7.62 17.52
CA ILE A 26 -11.83 7.22 18.70
C ILE A 26 -12.77 8.33 19.16
N GLU A 27 -12.31 9.59 19.21
CA GLU A 27 -13.08 10.71 19.77
C GLU A 27 -14.20 11.20 18.85
N LYS A 28 -13.97 11.25 17.54
CA LYS A 28 -14.90 11.86 16.57
C LYS A 28 -15.73 10.83 15.80
N HIS A 29 -15.23 9.61 15.67
CA HIS A 29 -15.81 8.61 14.77
C HIS A 29 -16.20 7.30 15.46
N ASP A 30 -15.99 7.17 16.77
CA ASP A 30 -16.17 5.91 17.50
C ASP A 30 -15.50 4.74 16.75
N ASN A 31 -14.27 4.97 16.27
CA ASN A 31 -13.54 4.05 15.43
C ASN A 31 -12.21 3.72 16.08
N LEU A 32 -12.06 2.49 16.58
CA LEU A 32 -10.80 2.06 17.13
C LEU A 32 -9.78 1.89 16.01
N ALA A 33 -8.70 2.65 16.10
CA ALA A 33 -7.58 2.62 15.17
C ALA A 33 -6.24 2.50 15.91
N LYS A 34 -5.29 1.83 15.28
CA LYS A 34 -3.89 1.74 15.73
C LYS A 34 -2.96 2.09 14.58
N TYR A 35 -1.75 2.52 14.91
CA TYR A 35 -0.73 2.80 13.90
C TYR A 35 0.59 2.09 14.20
N LEU A 36 1.36 1.87 13.15
CA LEU A 36 2.72 1.34 13.17
C LEU A 36 3.59 2.25 12.28
N ILE A 37 4.82 2.49 12.71
CA ILE A 37 5.82 3.18 11.88
C ILE A 37 6.70 2.14 11.23
N ILE A 38 6.75 2.14 9.90
CA ILE A 38 7.58 1.23 9.10
C ILE A 38 8.54 2.07 8.27
N ASN A 39 9.80 2.17 8.70
CA ASN A 39 10.81 3.03 8.04
C ASN A 39 10.35 4.49 7.90
N LYS A 40 9.84 4.91 6.73
CA LYS A 40 9.32 6.26 6.46
C LYS A 40 7.79 6.31 6.32
N TYR A 41 7.11 5.17 6.49
CA TYR A 41 5.68 5.00 6.26
C TYR A 41 4.93 4.98 7.58
N LEU A 42 3.77 5.65 7.61
CA LEU A 42 2.80 5.54 8.70
C LEU A 42 1.71 4.56 8.27
N TYR A 43 1.73 3.36 8.84
CA TYR A 43 0.72 2.33 8.58
C TYR A 43 -0.37 2.40 9.65
N ILE A 44 -1.63 2.33 9.24
CA ILE A 44 -2.79 2.53 10.10
C ILE A 44 -3.76 1.38 9.88
N THR A 45 -4.30 0.82 10.97
CA THR A 45 -5.34 -0.21 10.94
C THR A 45 -6.53 0.27 11.76
N SER A 46 -7.73 0.17 11.19
CA SER A 46 -8.98 0.57 11.85
C SER A 46 -10.08 -0.49 11.72
N ILE A 47 -11.06 -0.43 12.63
CA ILE A 47 -12.24 -1.30 12.57
C ILE A 47 -13.20 -0.84 11.46
N LYS A 48 -13.57 0.44 11.47
CA LYS A 48 -14.43 1.08 10.47
C LYS A 48 -13.57 1.78 9.40
N LYS A 49 -14.15 2.03 8.22
CA LYS A 49 -13.47 2.74 7.13
C LYS A 49 -13.13 4.18 7.54
N MET A 50 -12.02 4.69 7.03
CA MET A 50 -11.54 6.06 7.29
C MET A 50 -11.62 6.91 6.02
N ALA A 51 -11.85 8.22 6.19
CA ALA A 51 -11.66 9.19 5.11
C ALA A 51 -10.18 9.24 4.71
N LYS A 52 -9.90 9.23 3.41
CA LYS A 52 -8.54 9.06 2.89
C LYS A 52 -7.83 10.38 2.64
N GLU A 53 -8.61 11.42 2.37
CA GLU A 53 -8.16 12.70 1.80
C GLU A 53 -7.35 13.51 2.82
N GLU A 54 -7.82 13.58 4.07
CA GLU A 54 -7.23 14.40 5.14
C GLU A 54 -5.74 14.07 5.38
N TYR A 55 -5.39 12.78 5.31
CA TYR A 55 -4.05 12.28 5.59
C TYR A 55 -3.34 11.68 4.39
N LYS A 56 -3.92 11.84 3.19
CA LYS A 56 -3.47 11.22 1.93
C LYS A 56 -3.19 9.72 2.14
N LEU A 57 -4.21 9.01 2.61
CA LEU A 57 -4.17 7.59 2.91
C LEU A 57 -4.41 6.77 1.65
N TYR A 58 -3.59 5.74 1.47
CA TYR A 58 -3.75 4.73 0.43
C TYR A 58 -4.17 3.41 1.08
N ASP A 59 -5.02 2.64 0.42
CA ASP A 59 -5.30 1.26 0.86
C ASP A 59 -4.00 0.46 0.82
N ALA A 60 -3.74 -0.27 1.90
CA ALA A 60 -2.46 -0.91 2.10
C ALA A 60 -2.59 -2.27 2.77
N GLU A 61 -1.59 -3.12 2.58
CA GLU A 61 -1.48 -4.41 3.24
C GLU A 61 -0.05 -4.61 3.74
N LEU A 62 0.08 -5.22 4.91
CA LEU A 62 1.35 -5.65 5.48
C LEU A 62 1.40 -7.18 5.49
N CYS A 63 2.45 -7.75 4.91
CA CYS A 63 2.59 -9.21 4.82
C CYS A 63 4.05 -9.65 4.90
N GLU A 64 4.28 -10.97 4.88
CA GLU A 64 5.60 -11.55 4.67
C GLU A 64 6.05 -11.34 3.21
N ALA A 65 7.36 -11.20 3.01
CA ALA A 65 7.97 -11.05 1.70
C ALA A 65 8.05 -12.38 0.93
N LYS A 66 6.89 -13.04 0.74
CA LYS A 66 6.71 -14.26 -0.06
C LYS A 66 5.84 -13.95 -1.26
N ASN A 67 6.23 -14.42 -2.45
CA ASN A 67 5.60 -14.06 -3.72
C ASN A 67 4.08 -14.33 -3.71
N GLU A 68 3.66 -15.55 -3.38
CA GLU A 68 2.25 -15.96 -3.30
C GLU A 68 1.42 -15.09 -2.34
N ILE A 69 2.01 -14.70 -1.20
CA ILE A 69 1.32 -13.86 -0.22
C ILE A 69 1.18 -12.44 -0.77
N MET A 70 2.24 -11.87 -1.35
CA MET A 70 2.21 -10.55 -1.96
C MET A 70 1.20 -10.48 -3.11
N TYR A 71 1.17 -11.51 -3.96
CA TYR A 71 0.23 -11.65 -5.08
C TYR A 71 -1.23 -11.54 -4.61
N ASN A 72 -1.61 -12.33 -3.60
CA ASN A 72 -2.96 -12.29 -3.04
C ASN A 72 -3.29 -10.96 -2.37
N LYS A 73 -2.30 -10.34 -1.71
CA LYS A 73 -2.49 -9.06 -1.03
C LYS A 73 -2.67 -7.88 -1.99
N ILE A 74 -2.06 -7.93 -3.18
CA ILE A 74 -2.29 -6.91 -4.21
C ILE A 74 -3.77 -6.87 -4.58
N LYS A 75 -4.41 -8.02 -4.84
CA LYS A 75 -5.84 -8.07 -5.19
C LYS A 75 -6.77 -7.38 -4.18
N ASN A 76 -6.39 -7.37 -2.90
CA ASN A 76 -7.20 -6.77 -1.83
C ASN A 76 -7.12 -5.23 -1.78
N ILE A 77 -6.02 -4.64 -2.26
CA ILE A 77 -5.79 -3.18 -2.23
C ILE A 77 -6.14 -2.51 -3.55
N LEU A 78 -6.42 -3.30 -4.58
CA LEU A 78 -6.83 -2.79 -5.87
C LEU A 78 -8.23 -2.16 -5.78
N PRO A 79 -8.45 -1.01 -6.44
CA PRO A 79 -9.75 -0.34 -6.46
C PRO A 79 -10.83 -1.23 -7.07
N LYS A 80 -12.07 -1.19 -6.56
CA LYS A 80 -13.13 -2.07 -7.10
C LYS A 80 -13.50 -1.75 -8.55
N GLU A 81 -13.47 -0.47 -8.90
CA GLU A 81 -13.72 0.02 -10.25
C GLU A 81 -12.40 0.58 -10.77
N ASN A 82 -11.99 0.10 -11.94
CA ASN A 82 -10.76 0.53 -12.57
C ASN A 82 -11.05 1.46 -13.74
N GLU A 83 -11.00 2.77 -13.48
CA GLU A 83 -11.00 3.79 -14.52
C GLU A 83 -9.60 3.96 -15.17
N SER A 84 -8.60 3.23 -14.67
CA SER A 84 -7.21 3.31 -15.12
C SER A 84 -6.90 2.24 -16.17
N ASN A 85 -6.72 2.67 -17.42
CA ASN A 85 -6.32 1.77 -18.51
C ASN A 85 -4.85 1.32 -18.43
N THR A 86 -4.05 1.97 -17.56
CA THR A 86 -2.62 1.73 -17.43
C THR A 86 -2.19 1.53 -15.98
N PHE A 87 -1.21 0.65 -15.76
CA PHE A 87 -0.59 0.46 -14.46
C PHE A 87 0.93 0.24 -14.50
N ALA A 88 1.56 0.39 -13.33
CA ALA A 88 2.92 -0.06 -13.07
C ALA A 88 3.05 -0.74 -11.70
N ILE A 89 3.97 -1.69 -11.60
CA ILE A 89 4.43 -2.22 -10.31
C ILE A 89 5.76 -1.54 -9.95
N ASN A 90 5.77 -0.80 -8.85
CA ASN A 90 6.98 -0.16 -8.34
C ASN A 90 7.55 -0.95 -7.16
N VAL A 91 8.62 -1.70 -7.39
CA VAL A 91 9.27 -2.52 -6.37
C VAL A 91 10.47 -1.79 -5.76
N ASN A 92 10.38 -1.53 -4.47
CA ASN A 92 11.48 -1.00 -3.68
C ASN A 92 11.93 -2.06 -2.66
N ARG A 93 13.22 -2.40 -2.66
CA ARG A 93 13.78 -3.41 -1.77
C ARG A 93 14.82 -2.78 -0.85
N LYS A 94 14.77 -3.12 0.44
CA LYS A 94 15.80 -2.79 1.41
C LYS A 94 16.17 -4.04 2.19
N GLY A 95 17.40 -4.52 1.95
CA GLY A 95 17.93 -5.76 2.51
C GLY A 95 18.50 -6.67 1.42
N GLU A 96 18.90 -7.88 1.82
CA GLU A 96 19.38 -8.91 0.91
C GLU A 96 18.22 -9.82 0.50
N HIS A 97 18.05 -10.00 -0.82
CA HIS A 97 17.05 -10.93 -1.37
C HIS A 97 17.57 -11.56 -2.65
N LYS A 98 17.15 -12.80 -2.91
CA LYS A 98 17.57 -13.62 -4.06
C LYS A 98 16.93 -13.22 -5.39
N PHE A 99 15.98 -12.29 -5.38
CA PHE A 99 15.27 -11.80 -6.56
C PHE A 99 15.58 -10.32 -6.82
N THR A 100 15.54 -9.94 -8.08
CA THR A 100 15.62 -8.53 -8.51
C THR A 100 14.28 -7.83 -8.41
N SER A 101 14.29 -6.50 -8.36
CA SER A 101 13.04 -5.70 -8.39
C SER A 101 12.23 -5.95 -9.66
N THR A 102 12.90 -6.16 -10.80
CA THR A 102 12.26 -6.38 -12.10
C THR A 102 11.59 -7.75 -12.18
N GLU A 103 12.24 -8.80 -11.68
CA GLU A 103 11.63 -10.14 -11.60
C GLU A 103 10.38 -10.11 -10.72
N LEU A 104 10.49 -9.53 -9.53
CA LEU A 104 9.35 -9.45 -8.62
C LEU A 104 8.21 -8.61 -9.21
N ALA A 105 8.52 -7.52 -9.92
CA ALA A 105 7.51 -6.70 -10.59
C ALA A 105 6.75 -7.50 -11.65
N ARG A 106 7.47 -8.32 -12.45
CA ARG A 106 6.87 -9.18 -13.48
C ARG A 106 5.94 -10.22 -12.86
N ASP A 107 6.39 -10.88 -11.80
CA ASP A 107 5.60 -11.92 -11.14
C ASP A 107 4.31 -11.34 -10.51
N LEU A 108 4.43 -10.18 -9.87
CA LEU A 108 3.30 -9.52 -9.20
C LEU A 108 2.35 -8.81 -10.17
N ALA A 109 2.77 -8.49 -11.40
CA ALA A 109 1.89 -7.92 -12.41
C ALA A 109 0.72 -8.84 -12.75
N GLY A 110 0.91 -10.17 -12.66
CA GLY A 110 -0.16 -11.16 -12.84
C GLY A 110 -1.36 -10.90 -11.93
N ALA A 111 -1.13 -10.44 -10.69
CA ALA A 111 -2.22 -10.14 -9.75
C ALA A 111 -3.10 -8.98 -10.24
N VAL A 112 -2.52 -8.03 -10.97
CA VAL A 112 -3.24 -6.89 -11.55
C VAL A 112 -3.98 -7.31 -12.81
N PHE A 113 -3.36 -8.12 -13.68
CA PHE A 113 -4.04 -8.67 -14.86
C PHE A 113 -5.23 -9.57 -14.50
N ASP A 114 -5.08 -10.39 -13.47
CA ASP A 114 -6.19 -11.22 -12.95
C ASP A 114 -7.37 -10.39 -12.47
N ALA A 115 -7.11 -9.20 -11.91
CA ALA A 115 -8.15 -8.30 -11.43
C ALA A 115 -8.73 -7.45 -12.56
N TYR A 116 -7.91 -7.07 -13.54
CA TYR A 116 -8.27 -6.23 -14.68
C TYR A 116 -7.69 -6.82 -15.97
N PRO A 117 -8.44 -7.68 -16.67
CA PRO A 117 -7.93 -8.35 -17.88
C PRO A 117 -7.51 -7.39 -19.01
N ASP A 118 -8.16 -6.24 -19.12
CA ASP A 118 -7.96 -5.27 -20.22
C ASP A 118 -6.95 -4.15 -19.88
N ILE A 119 -6.30 -4.22 -18.73
CA ILE A 119 -5.32 -3.20 -18.31
C ILE A 119 -3.98 -3.39 -19.01
N SER A 120 -3.27 -2.31 -19.29
CA SER A 120 -1.95 -2.34 -19.94
C SER A 120 -0.84 -1.81 -19.02
N VAL A 121 0.40 -2.27 -19.23
CA VAL A 121 1.56 -1.77 -18.46
C VAL A 121 2.08 -0.47 -19.09
N ASP A 122 2.22 0.57 -18.28
CA ASP A 122 2.87 1.83 -18.65
C ASP A 122 3.88 2.22 -17.56
N LEU A 123 5.17 2.25 -17.90
CA LEU A 123 6.23 2.58 -16.95
C LEU A 123 6.56 4.09 -16.89
N ASP A 124 6.06 4.90 -17.82
CA ASP A 124 6.30 6.34 -17.87
C ASP A 124 5.17 7.10 -17.14
N LYS A 125 3.92 6.87 -17.55
CA LYS A 125 2.75 7.59 -17.02
C LYS A 125 1.59 6.66 -16.63
N PRO A 126 1.83 5.72 -15.70
CA PRO A 126 0.77 4.88 -15.16
C PRO A 126 -0.28 5.69 -14.40
N LYS A 127 -1.55 5.40 -14.65
CA LYS A 127 -2.67 5.92 -13.86
C LYS A 127 -2.82 5.18 -12.51
N LEU A 128 -2.49 3.89 -12.48
CA LEU A 128 -2.45 3.08 -11.26
C LEU A 128 -1.02 2.63 -10.96
N ILE A 129 -0.53 2.88 -9.75
CA ILE A 129 0.78 2.39 -9.31
C ILE A 129 0.59 1.49 -8.09
N VAL A 130 1.01 0.23 -8.21
CA VAL A 130 1.10 -0.68 -7.07
C VAL A 130 2.52 -0.62 -6.54
N HIS A 131 2.68 -0.04 -5.35
CA HIS A 131 3.98 0.06 -4.69
C HIS A 131 4.20 -1.15 -3.79
N VAL A 132 5.30 -1.86 -4.02
CA VAL A 132 5.70 -3.06 -3.28
C VAL A 132 7.01 -2.76 -2.57
N ASN A 133 6.95 -2.50 -1.26
CA ASN A 133 8.11 -2.15 -0.44
C ASN A 133 8.54 -3.35 0.39
N VAL A 134 9.54 -4.08 -0.10
CA VAL A 134 10.16 -5.21 0.59
C VAL A 134 11.22 -4.70 1.56
N LEU A 135 11.02 -4.94 2.85
CA LEU A 135 11.87 -4.53 3.95
C LEU A 135 12.27 -5.77 4.75
N ASN A 136 13.43 -6.34 4.43
CA ASN A 136 13.87 -7.65 4.94
C ASN A 136 12.84 -8.75 4.66
N ASN A 137 12.23 -9.34 5.71
CA ASN A 137 11.22 -10.40 5.57
C ASN A 137 9.78 -9.89 5.53
N LYS A 138 9.55 -8.57 5.61
CA LYS A 138 8.22 -7.96 5.57
C LYS A 138 8.03 -7.18 4.28
N CYS A 139 6.79 -7.09 3.82
CA CYS A 139 6.41 -6.31 2.67
C CYS A 139 5.24 -5.38 3.01
N LEU A 140 5.38 -4.11 2.63
CA LEU A 140 4.32 -3.12 2.68
C LEU A 140 3.87 -2.84 1.24
N ILE A 141 2.61 -3.14 0.95
CA ILE A 141 2.01 -2.97 -0.37
C ILE A 141 0.92 -1.91 -0.28
N TYR A 142 0.86 -0.99 -1.23
CA TYR A 142 -0.25 -0.04 -1.35
C TYR A 142 -0.49 0.39 -2.79
N ALA A 143 -1.70 0.83 -3.09
CA ALA A 143 -2.10 1.28 -4.42
C ALA A 143 -2.29 2.81 -4.44
N GLU A 144 -1.70 3.45 -5.44
CA GLU A 144 -1.82 4.89 -5.69
C GLU A 144 -2.48 5.10 -7.06
N GLN A 145 -3.58 5.84 -7.09
CA GLN A 145 -4.20 6.33 -8.33
C GLN A 145 -3.79 7.79 -8.57
N ARG A 146 -3.47 8.12 -9.82
CA ARG A 146 -3.05 9.45 -10.27
C ARG A 146 -4.09 10.15 -11.13
#